data_AF-A0A2P5M4S6-F1
#
_entry.id   AF-A0A2P5M4S6-F1
#
_cell.length_a   1.000
_cell.length_b   1.000
_cell.length_c   1.000
_cell.angle_alpha   90.00
_cell.angle_beta   90.00
_cell.angle_gamma   90.00
#
_symmetry.space_group_name_H-M   'P 1'
#
loop_
_entity.id
_entity.type
_entity.pdbx_description
1 polymer ?
#
loop_
_entity_poly.entity_id
_entity_poly.type
_entity_poly.pdbx_seq_one_letter_code
_entity_poly.pdbx_strand_id
1 'polypeptide(L)'
;MIWRLPMFRPAIQVIGLFILTFLTGCGNDDFSDLSHYIQEVKARPKSQIEPLPEIKVVEPFIFNPDGLRDPFKESEQDQQAEAANATGDNGLRPD
;
A
#
# COMPACT_ATOMS: atom_id res chain seq x y z
N MET A 1 -3.81 28.82 -60.62
CA MET A 1 -3.23 28.62 -59.28
C MET A 1 -2.44 27.30 -59.22
N ILE A 2 -1.58 27.05 -60.21
CA ILE A 2 -0.71 25.87 -60.29
C ILE A 2 0.63 26.43 -60.77
N TRP A 3 1.54 26.73 -59.84
CA TRP A 3 2.93 27.05 -60.18
C TRP A 3 3.80 25.96 -59.57
N ARG A 4 4.37 25.11 -60.45
CA ARG A 4 5.72 24.52 -60.34
C ARG A 4 5.87 23.46 -59.21
N LEU A 5 6.65 22.37 -59.28
CA LEU A 5 7.92 22.07 -59.94
C LEU A 5 8.07 20.54 -60.09
N PRO A 6 8.52 20.02 -61.25
CA PRO A 6 9.05 18.64 -61.37
C PRO A 6 10.40 18.45 -60.64
N MET A 7 11.04 19.54 -60.21
CA MET A 7 12.34 19.55 -59.54
C MET A 7 12.27 19.30 -58.02
N PHE A 8 11.12 19.55 -57.38
CA PHE A 8 10.95 19.29 -55.93
C PHE A 8 10.63 17.82 -55.60
N ARG A 9 10.16 17.02 -56.57
CA ARG A 9 9.83 15.60 -56.36
C ARG A 9 11.07 14.75 -55.97
N PRO A 10 12.21 14.79 -56.68
CA PRO A 10 13.40 14.06 -56.26
C PRO A 10 14.02 14.63 -54.98
N ALA A 11 13.94 15.96 -54.76
CA ALA A 11 14.45 16.58 -53.54
C ALA A 11 13.69 16.11 -52.30
N ILE A 12 12.36 16.05 -52.36
CA ILE A 12 11.51 15.54 -51.28
C ILE A 12 11.75 14.03 -51.07
N GLN A 13 11.96 13.25 -52.14
CA GLN A 13 12.31 11.83 -52.03
C GLN A 13 13.66 11.60 -51.37
N VAL A 14 14.69 12.37 -51.72
CA VAL A 14 16.03 12.26 -51.13
C VAL A 14 16.02 12.71 -49.67
N ILE A 15 15.31 13.79 -49.34
CA ILE A 15 15.14 14.25 -47.95
C ILE A 15 14.37 13.21 -47.12
N GLY A 16 13.30 12.62 -47.66
CA GLY A 16 12.55 11.56 -46.97
C GLY A 16 13.39 10.30 -46.73
N LEU A 17 14.21 9.90 -47.70
CA LEU A 17 15.12 8.76 -47.57
C LEU A 17 16.24 9.03 -46.56
N PHE A 18 16.77 10.25 -46.53
CA PHE A 18 17.74 10.69 -45.53
C PHE A 18 17.14 10.61 -44.11
N ILE A 19 15.95 11.16 -43.88
CA ILE A 19 15.26 11.09 -42.58
C ILE A 19 15.04 9.64 -42.12
N LEU A 20 14.72 8.72 -43.04
CA LEU A 20 14.56 7.30 -42.71
C LEU A 20 15.86 6.66 -42.18
N THR A 21 17.02 7.06 -42.70
CA THR A 21 18.33 6.55 -42.22
C THR A 21 18.70 7.07 -40.83
N PHE A 22 18.18 8.24 -40.42
CA PHE A 22 18.38 8.73 -39.04
C PHE A 22 17.48 8.02 -38.02
N LEU A 23 16.41 7.33 -38.45
CA LEU A 23 15.58 6.53 -37.57
C LEU A 23 16.21 5.19 -37.17
N THR A 24 17.27 4.73 -37.86
CA THR A 24 17.89 3.42 -37.59
C THR A 24 19.02 3.44 -36.56
N GLY A 25 19.26 4.57 -35.88
CA GLY A 25 20.42 4.75 -34.98
C GLY A 25 20.10 4.85 -33.49
N CYS A 26 18.82 4.78 -33.09
CA CYS A 26 18.44 4.91 -31.67
C CYS A 26 18.17 3.53 -31.07
N GLY A 27 19.24 2.82 -30.70
CA GLY A 27 19.18 1.49 -30.11
C GLY A 27 20.59 1.01 -29.78
N ASN A 28 21.16 1.53 -28.70
CA ASN A 28 22.42 1.03 -28.19
C ASN A 28 22.14 -0.23 -27.36
N ASP A 29 22.51 -1.41 -27.88
CA ASP A 29 22.28 -2.71 -27.24
C ASP A 29 23.33 -3.07 -26.17
N ASP A 30 24.16 -2.10 -25.75
CA ASP A 30 25.18 -2.31 -24.72
C ASP A 30 24.55 -2.41 -23.31
N PHE A 31 23.97 -3.57 -23.00
CA PHE A 31 23.48 -3.94 -21.68
C PHE A 31 24.44 -4.87 -20.94
N SER A 32 25.71 -4.92 -21.35
CA SER A 32 26.73 -5.80 -20.78
C SER A 32 26.95 -5.55 -19.29
N ASP A 33 27.01 -4.29 -18.87
CA ASP A 33 27.17 -3.89 -17.46
C ASP A 33 25.95 -4.29 -16.61
N LEU A 34 24.74 -3.99 -17.09
CA LEU A 34 23.50 -4.40 -16.40
C LEU A 34 23.41 -5.91 -16.26
N SER A 35 23.77 -6.65 -17.32
CA SER A 35 23.75 -8.11 -17.32
C SER A 35 24.77 -8.67 -16.33
N HIS A 36 25.96 -8.08 -16.26
CA HIS A 36 27.01 -8.44 -15.30
C HIS A 36 26.54 -8.20 -13.86
N TYR A 37 25.96 -7.03 -13.58
CA TYR A 37 25.41 -6.72 -12.26
C TYR A 37 24.31 -7.69 -11.82
N ILE A 38 23.40 -8.06 -12.73
CA ILE A 38 22.35 -9.05 -12.46
C ILE A 38 22.97 -10.40 -12.08
N GLN A 39 24.02 -10.84 -12.78
CA GLN A 39 24.71 -12.09 -12.46
C GLN A 39 25.39 -12.02 -11.10
N GLU A 40 26.07 -10.91 -10.78
CA GLU A 40 26.70 -10.69 -9.49
C GLU A 40 25.67 -10.76 -8.35
N VAL A 41 24.54 -10.06 -8.47
CA VAL A 41 23.48 -10.06 -7.46
C VAL A 41 22.86 -11.45 -7.28
N LYS A 42 22.65 -12.18 -8.38
CA LYS A 42 22.13 -13.56 -8.35
C LYS A 42 23.11 -14.58 -7.76
N ALA A 43 24.41 -14.35 -7.88
CA ALA A 43 25.45 -15.22 -7.34
C ALA A 43 25.60 -15.11 -5.81
N ARG A 44 25.00 -14.07 -5.20
CA ARG A 44 25.05 -13.89 -3.74
C ARG A 44 24.33 -15.07 -3.05
N PRO A 45 24.97 -15.74 -2.08
CA PRO A 45 24.35 -16.84 -1.37
C PRO A 45 23.10 -16.35 -0.64
N LYS A 46 21.95 -16.99 -0.88
CA LYS A 46 20.74 -16.69 -0.12
C LYS A 46 20.98 -17.11 1.34
N SER A 47 20.85 -16.14 2.25
CA SER A 47 20.74 -16.45 3.68
C SER A 47 19.61 -17.46 3.89
N GLN A 48 19.74 -18.33 4.89
CA GLN A 48 18.65 -19.24 5.26
C GLN A 48 17.42 -18.39 5.59
N ILE A 49 16.36 -18.56 4.81
CA ILE A 49 15.06 -17.92 5.06
C ILE A 49 14.45 -18.69 6.23
N GLU A 50 14.12 -18.01 7.32
CA GLU A 50 13.41 -18.66 8.40
C GLU A 50 12.10 -19.26 7.87
N PRO A 51 11.76 -20.50 8.25
CA PRO A 51 10.52 -21.12 7.83
C PRO A 51 9.35 -20.21 8.23
N LEU A 52 8.29 -20.22 7.41
CA LEU A 52 7.08 -19.48 7.75
C LEU A 52 6.61 -19.92 9.15
N PRO A 53 6.21 -18.97 10.02
CA PRO A 53 5.66 -19.31 11.31
C PRO A 53 4.50 -20.29 11.16
N GLU A 54 4.45 -21.30 12.03
CA GLU A 54 3.30 -22.20 12.07
C GLU A 54 2.04 -21.40 12.39
N ILE A 55 1.01 -21.57 11.55
CA ILE A 55 -0.30 -20.95 11.77
C ILE A 55 -0.90 -21.61 13.02
N LYS A 56 -0.87 -20.88 14.14
CA LYS A 56 -1.53 -21.32 15.37
C LYS A 56 -3.04 -21.22 15.19
N VAL A 57 -3.72 -22.36 15.26
CA VAL A 57 -5.18 -22.38 15.34
C VAL A 57 -5.56 -21.77 16.68
N VAL A 58 -6.20 -20.61 16.66
CA VAL A 58 -6.79 -20.01 17.86
C VAL A 58 -8.02 -20.83 18.19
N GLU A 59 -8.01 -21.51 19.34
CA GLU A 59 -9.21 -22.17 19.83
C GLU A 59 -10.28 -21.11 20.13
N PRO A 60 -11.53 -21.32 19.69
CA PRO A 60 -12.60 -20.37 19.98
C PRO A 60 -12.87 -20.35 21.49
N PHE A 61 -12.84 -19.16 22.08
CA PHE A 61 -13.33 -18.98 23.44
C PHE A 61 -14.86 -19.02 23.44
N ILE A 62 -15.43 -20.00 24.13
CA ILE A 62 -16.88 -20.10 24.34
C ILE A 62 -17.21 -19.23 25.57
N PHE A 63 -17.83 -18.07 25.33
CA PHE A 63 -18.34 -17.23 26.41
C PHE A 63 -19.58 -17.91 27.04
N ASN A 64 -19.48 -18.29 28.32
CA ASN A 64 -20.60 -18.81 29.09
C ASN A 64 -21.17 -17.70 30.01
N PRO A 65 -22.36 -17.14 29.71
CA PRO A 65 -23.00 -16.12 30.52
C PRO A 65 -23.74 -16.66 31.76
N ASP A 66 -23.85 -17.98 31.92
CA ASP A 66 -24.64 -18.57 33.00
C ASP A 66 -24.03 -18.24 34.37
N GLY A 67 -24.82 -17.59 35.23
CA GLY A 67 -24.39 -17.17 36.56
C GLY A 67 -23.58 -15.87 36.59
N LEU A 68 -23.34 -15.22 35.45
CA LEU A 68 -22.70 -13.90 35.40
C LEU A 68 -23.70 -12.82 35.84
N ARG A 69 -23.24 -11.90 36.70
CA ARG A 69 -24.05 -10.75 37.10
C ARG A 69 -24.31 -9.87 35.88
N ASP A 70 -25.53 -9.35 35.79
CA ASP A 70 -25.89 -8.38 34.77
C ASP A 70 -24.95 -7.16 34.86
N PRO A 71 -24.14 -6.89 33.81
CA PRO A 71 -23.15 -5.82 33.82
C PRO A 71 -23.78 -4.43 33.82
N PHE A 72 -25.09 -4.33 33.55
CA PHE A 72 -25.83 -3.07 33.53
C PHE A 72 -26.69 -2.87 34.79
N LYS A 73 -26.77 -3.86 35.68
CA LYS A 73 -27.36 -3.63 37.00
C LYS A 73 -26.39 -2.85 37.86
N GLU A 74 -26.93 -1.90 38.61
CA GLU A 74 -26.19 -1.10 39.57
C GLU A 74 -25.59 -1.98 40.67
N SER A 75 -24.40 -1.66 41.18
CA SER A 75 -23.80 -2.39 42.31
C SER A 75 -24.52 -2.03 43.60
N GLU A 76 -24.57 -2.95 44.56
CA GLU A 76 -25.09 -2.63 45.91
C GLU A 76 -24.26 -1.52 46.58
N GLN A 77 -22.97 -1.41 46.22
CA GLN A 77 -22.08 -0.32 46.65
C GLN A 77 -22.50 1.03 46.05
N ASP A 78 -22.90 1.05 44.77
CA ASP A 78 -23.37 2.26 44.10
C ASP A 78 -24.72 2.70 44.69
N GLN A 79 -25.63 1.74 44.96
CA GLN A 79 -26.91 2.01 45.63
C GLN A 79 -26.76 2.58 47.04
N GLN A 80 -25.78 2.09 47.82
CA GLN A 80 -25.48 2.61 49.15
C GLN A 80 -24.83 3.99 49.09
N ALA A 81 -24.00 4.26 48.08
CA ALA A 81 -23.42 5.59 47.85
C ALA A 81 -24.49 6.62 47.44
N GLU A 82 -25.47 6.23 46.62
CA GLU A 82 -26.62 7.06 46.23
C GLU A 82 -27.54 7.36 47.45
N ALA A 83 -27.81 6.33 48.28
CA ALA A 83 -28.60 6.49 49.50
C ALA A 83 -27.91 7.34 50.58
N ALA A 84 -26.57 7.31 50.65
CA ALA A 84 -25.78 8.17 51.53
C ALA A 84 -25.72 9.63 51.01
N ASN A 85 -25.69 9.84 49.69
CA ASN A 85 -25.73 11.17 49.08
C ASN A 85 -27.13 11.81 49.09
N ALA A 86 -28.21 11.03 49.16
CA ALA A 86 -29.59 11.53 49.22
C ALA A 86 -29.92 12.33 50.50
N THR A 87 -29.05 12.31 51.53
CA THR A 87 -29.22 13.09 52.77
C THR A 87 -28.36 14.38 52.77
N GLY A 88 -27.53 14.59 51.74
CA GLY A 88 -26.65 15.77 51.60
C GLY A 88 -27.23 16.83 50.68
N ASP A 89 -28.13 17.65 51.20
CA ASP A 89 -28.44 18.97 50.64
C ASP A 89 -27.14 19.76 50.42
N ASN A 90 -26.84 20.10 49.15
CA ASN A 90 -26.47 21.45 48.69
C ASN A 90 -26.33 21.43 47.16
N GLY A 91 -27.48 21.51 46.49
CA GLY A 91 -27.56 21.70 45.04
C GLY A 91 -27.16 23.12 44.65
N LEU A 92 -25.94 23.29 44.12
CA LEU A 92 -25.55 24.47 43.36
C LEU A 92 -25.36 24.06 41.89
N ARG A 93 -26.34 24.44 41.05
CA ARG A 93 -26.21 24.44 39.59
C ARG A 93 -25.40 25.68 39.20
N PRO A 94 -24.23 25.56 38.55
CA PRO A 94 -23.60 26.68 37.90
C PRO A 94 -24.40 27.03 36.63
N ASP A 95 -24.67 28.32 36.48
CA ASP A 95 -25.24 28.97 35.29
C ASP A 95 -24.37 28.79 34.04
#